data_AF-A0A8T6C7R9-F1
#
_entry.id   AF-A0A8T6C7R9-F1
#
_cell.length_a   1.000
_cell.length_b   1.000
_cell.length_c   1.000
_cell.angle_alpha   90.00
_cell.angle_beta   90.00
_cell.angle_gamma   90.00
#
_symmetry.space_group_name_H-M   'P 1'
#
loop_
_entity.id
_entity.type
_entity.pdbx_description
1 polymer ?
#
loop_
_entity_poly.entity_id
_entity_poly.type
_entity_poly.pdbx_seq_one_letter_code
_entity_poly.pdbx_strand_id
1 'polypeptide(L)' 'MRARGNAEPVFVPDVRGLAAALRNIVADGDVVLTMGAGDIGAEAARLPARLRGPTIAVRKGRREGAR' A
#
# COMPACT_ATOMS: atom_id res chain seq x y z
N MET A 1 17.57 -3.96 7.06
CA MET A 1 18.34 -2.83 6.47
C MET A 1 17.46 -2.12 5.44
N ARG A 2 17.15 -0.83 5.60
CA ARG A 2 16.54 0.02 4.55
C ARG A 2 17.71 0.72 3.85
N ALA A 3 18.29 0.07 2.84
CA ALA A 3 19.48 0.57 2.18
C ALA A 3 19.12 1.67 1.18
N ARG A 4 19.48 2.92 1.51
CA ARG A 4 19.72 3.96 0.48
C ARG A 4 20.85 3.44 -0.40
N GLY A 5 20.57 3.14 -1.68
CA GLY A 5 21.61 3.01 -2.71
C GLY A 5 21.49 1.84 -3.69
N ASN A 6 20.69 0.81 -3.44
CA ASN A 6 20.53 -0.34 -4.38
C ASN A 6 19.09 -0.89 -4.39
N ALA A 7 18.09 -0.02 -4.50
CA ALA A 7 16.74 -0.51 -4.79
C ALA A 7 16.67 -0.87 -6.27
N GLU A 8 16.52 -2.15 -6.59
CA GLU A 8 16.26 -2.60 -7.95
C GLU A 8 14.96 -1.95 -8.45
N PRO A 9 14.98 -1.20 -9.56
CA PRO A 9 13.79 -0.52 -10.06
C PRO A 9 12.77 -1.55 -10.55
N VAL A 10 11.56 -1.48 -10.02
CA VAL A 10 10.43 -2.27 -10.53
C VAL A 10 9.78 -1.49 -11.67
N PHE A 11 9.95 -1.97 -12.90
CA PHE A 11 9.27 -1.38 -14.05
C PHE A 11 7.78 -1.75 -14.06
N VAL A 12 6.93 -0.74 -14.18
CA VAL A 12 5.47 -0.91 -14.29
C VAL A 12 5.03 -0.23 -15.60
N PRO A 13 4.65 -0.99 -16.65
CA PRO A 13 4.34 -0.44 -17.98
C PRO A 13 3.08 0.41 -18.03
N ASP A 14 2.21 0.27 -17.02
CA ASP A 14 0.93 0.98 -16.92
C ASP A 14 0.72 1.44 -15.48
N VAL A 15 0.48 2.74 -15.29
CA VAL A 15 0.25 3.36 -13.98
C VAL A 15 -0.88 2.69 -13.18
N ARG A 16 -1.87 2.08 -13.86
CA ARG A 16 -2.95 1.33 -13.22
C ARG A 16 -2.46 0.11 -12.45
N GLY A 17 -1.30 -0.44 -12.82
CA GLY A 17 -0.61 -1.53 -12.15
C GLY A 17 0.15 -1.13 -10.89
N LEU A 18 0.29 0.17 -10.59
CA LEU A 18 1.13 0.68 -9.50
C LEU A 18 0.73 0.12 -8.13
N ALA A 19 -0.57 0.04 -7.84
CA ALA A 19 -1.04 -0.50 -6.56
C ALA A 19 -0.64 -1.97 -6.37
N ALA A 20 -0.70 -2.79 -7.43
CA ALA A 20 -0.33 -4.20 -7.36
C ALA A 20 1.18 -4.36 -7.12
N ALA A 21 2.01 -3.58 -7.81
CA ALA A 21 3.46 -3.59 -7.62
C ALA A 21 3.86 -3.20 -6.19
N LEU A 22 3.17 -2.21 -5.60
CA LEU A 22 3.50 -1.69 -4.27
C LEU A 22 3.07 -2.60 -3.12
N ARG A 23 2.03 -3.44 -3.27
CA ARG A 23 1.47 -4.27 -2.17
C ARG A 23 2.48 -5.11 -1.40
N ASN A 24 3.52 -5.61 -2.07
CA ASN A 24 4.54 -6.45 -1.44
C ASN A 24 5.80 -5.68 -1.04
N ILE A 25 5.80 -4.35 -1.27
CA ILE A 25 6.94 -3.47 -1.03
C ILE A 25 6.68 -2.57 0.17
N VAL A 26 5.47 -1.99 0.24
CA VAL A 26 5.10 -1.01 1.27
C VAL A 26 4.54 -1.69 2.51
N ALA A 27 4.92 -1.18 3.68
CA ALA A 27 4.39 -1.60 4.97
C ALA A 27 3.70 -0.42 5.69
N ASP A 28 2.96 -0.73 6.75
CA ASP A 28 2.38 0.30 7.61
C ASP A 28 3.48 1.23 8.15
N GLY A 29 3.22 2.54 8.06
CA GLY A 29 4.18 3.57 8.44
C GLY A 29 5.17 3.98 7.34
N ASP A 30 5.16 3.33 6.17
CA ASP A 30 5.97 3.77 5.03
C ASP A 30 5.38 5.04 4.39
N VAL A 31 6.28 5.87 3.84
CA VAL A 31 5.91 7.04 3.05
C VAL A 31 6.16 6.73 1.57
N VAL A 32 5.12 6.87 0.75
CA VAL A 32 5.19 6.72 -0.70
C VAL A 32 5.20 8.10 -1.35
N LEU A 33 6.24 8.40 -2.12
CA LEU A 33 6.35 9.63 -2.91
C LEU A 33 6.12 9.31 -4.39
N THR A 34 5.06 9.90 -4.97
CA THR A 34 4.81 9.86 -6.41
C THR A 34 5.37 11.12 -7.06
N MET A 35 6.05 10.97 -8.19
CA MET A 35 6.76 12.08 -8.86
C MET A 35 6.50 12.03 -10.38
N GLY A 36 6.42 13.19 -11.02
CA GLY A 36 6.23 13.32 -12.46
C GLY A 36 5.07 14.24 -12.82
N ALA A 37 4.59 14.11 -14.06
CA ALA A 37 3.47 14.87 -14.60
C ALA A 37 2.43 13.93 -15.24
N GLY A 38 1.32 14.49 -15.70
CA GLY A 38 0.23 13.73 -16.30
C GLY A 38 -0.56 12.90 -15.27
N ASP A 39 -0.91 11.67 -15.64
CA ASP A 39 -1.87 10.83 -14.90
C ASP A 39 -1.38 10.40 -13.50
N ILE A 40 -0.08 10.54 -13.21
CA ILE A 40 0.50 10.10 -11.94
C ILE A 40 -0.15 10.79 -10.73
N GLY A 41 -0.54 12.07 -10.84
CA GLY A 41 -1.19 12.79 -9.74
C GLY A 41 -2.59 12.25 -9.43
N ALA A 42 -3.36 11.92 -10.47
CA ALA A 42 -4.68 11.32 -10.31
C ALA A 42 -4.60 9.90 -9.73
N GLU A 43 -3.60 9.13 -10.15
CA GLU A 43 -3.38 7.77 -9.63
C GLU A 43 -2.84 7.77 -8.20
N ALA A 44 -2.00 8.74 -7.83
CA ALA A 44 -1.55 8.95 -6.46
C ALA A 44 -2.74 9.19 -5.51
N ALA A 45 -3.73 10.00 -5.92
CA ALA A 45 -4.92 10.24 -5.11
C ALA A 45 -5.77 8.98 -4.88
N ARG A 46 -5.76 8.04 -5.84
CA ARG A 46 -6.53 6.77 -5.77
C ARG A 46 -5.77 5.67 -5.03
N LEU A 47 -4.45 5.78 -4.95
CA LEU A 47 -3.56 4.74 -4.45
C LEU A 47 -3.88 4.28 -3.01
N PRO A 48 -4.14 5.17 -2.03
CA PRO A 48 -4.47 4.73 -0.67
C PRO A 48 -5.68 3.80 -0.61
N ALA A 49 -6.74 4.09 -1.38
CA ALA A 49 -7.94 3.26 -1.42
C ALA A 49 -7.65 1.88 -2.04
N ARG A 50 -6.78 1.81 -3.05
CA ARG A 50 -6.42 0.55 -3.73
C ARG A 50 -5.40 -0.31 -2.96
N LEU A 51 -4.64 0.30 -2.05
CA LEU A 51 -3.70 -0.37 -1.16
C LEU A 51 -4.34 -0.90 0.11
N ARG A 52 -5.45 -0.32 0.57
CA ARG A 52 -6.22 -0.89 1.69
C ARG A 52 -6.74 -2.27 1.30
N GLY A 53 -6.18 -3.30 1.93
CA GLY A 53 -6.74 -4.65 1.89
C GLY A 53 -8.08 -4.71 2.64
N PRO A 54 -8.82 -5.83 2.52
CA PRO A 54 -9.98 -6.05 3.35
C PRO A 54 -9.56 -5.99 4.83
N THR A 55 -10.07 -5.00 5.57
CA THR A 55 -9.92 -4.96 7.02
C THR A 55 -10.65 -6.17 7.57
N ILE A 56 -9.90 -7.23 7.93
CA ILE A 56 -10.47 -8.32 8.71
C ILE A 56 -10.80 -7.71 10.07
N ALA A 57 -12.08 -7.44 10.30
CA ALA A 57 -12.56 -7.05 11.61
C ALA A 57 -12.18 -8.17 12.59
N VAL A 58 -11.20 -7.89 13.45
CA VAL A 58 -10.88 -8.77 14.56
C VAL A 58 -12.16 -8.88 15.38
N ARG A 59 -12.79 -10.06 15.33
CA ARG A 59 -13.94 -10.36 16.18
C ARG A 59 -13.44 -10.23 17.61
N LYS A 60 -13.77 -9.12 18.28
CA LYS A 60 -13.54 -8.98 19.72
C LYS A 60 -14.25 -10.17 20.36
N GLY A 61 -13.47 -11.11 20.90
CA GLY A 61 -13.99 -12.34 21.47
C GLY A 61 -15.14 -12.01 22.40
N ARG A 62 -16.30 -12.63 22.17
CA ARG A 62 -17.32 -12.76 23.21
C ARG A 62 -16.63 -13.42 24.39
N ARG A 63 -16.30 -12.65 25.42
CA ARG A 63 -16.21 -13.22 26.76
C ARG A 63 -17.64 -13.43 27.20
N GLU A 64 -18.11 -14.63 26.91
CA GLU A 64 -19.39 -15.16 27.36
C GLU A 64 -19.15 -15.80 28.73
N GLY A 65 -19.84 -15.28 29.75
CA GLY A 65 -19.99 -15.90 31.06
C GLY A 65 -18.72 -15.93 31.93
N ALA A 66 -18.78 -16.03 33.24
CA ALA A 66 -19.91 -16.07 34.14
C ALA A 66 -19.33 -15.79 35.53
N ARG A 67 -20.11 -15.03 36.31
CA ARG A 67 -20.02 -14.88 37.76
C ARG A 67 -18.94 -13.95 38.33
#